data_AF-A0A0E1VYB1-F1
#
_entry.id   AF-A0A0E1VYB1-F1
#
_cell.length_a   1.000
_cell.length_b   1.000
_cell.length_c   1.000
_cell.angle_alpha   90.00
_cell.angle_beta   90.00
_cell.angle_gamma   90.00
#
_symmetry.space_group_name_H-M   'P 1'
#
loop_
_entity.id
_entity.type
_entity.pdbx_description
1 polymer ?
#
loop_
_entity_poly.entity_id
_entity_poly.type
_entity_poly.pdbx_seq_one_letter_code
_entity_poly.pdbx_strand_id
1 'polypeptide(L)'
;MTTANAYPDDVEALKAMLLERDARIGHLEDVVESHKAANATAKAEIEHLKLLIAKLRRMQFGRSSEKLDRQIEQLELRLEELEADEGAAPIEIPKTPRTAPEQAPRKPLPEHLPREILTYWPESGETCAAYLTVLPPRETLQAKLHQSIAAARARLDDQREP
;
A
#
# COMPACT_ATOMS: atom_id res chain seq x y z
N MET A 1 -2.37 10.37 -61.91
CA MET A 1 -1.22 9.74 -62.60
C MET A 1 -0.95 8.41 -61.94
N THR A 2 -0.63 7.43 -62.77
CA THR A 2 -0.73 5.97 -62.62
C THR A 2 0.07 5.41 -61.44
N THR A 3 -0.56 4.64 -60.55
CA THR A 3 0.14 3.77 -59.59
C THR A 3 0.74 2.60 -60.36
N ALA A 4 1.98 2.76 -60.81
CA ALA A 4 2.77 1.66 -61.38
C ALA A 4 2.92 0.55 -60.33
N ASN A 5 2.80 -0.70 -60.77
CA ASN A 5 2.75 -1.93 -59.97
C ASN A 5 3.68 -1.88 -58.73
N ALA A 6 3.09 -1.93 -57.53
CA ALA A 6 3.84 -1.92 -56.26
C ALA A 6 4.64 -3.21 -56.00
N TYR A 7 4.55 -4.17 -56.92
CA TYR A 7 5.16 -5.49 -56.82
C TYR A 7 5.98 -5.79 -58.07
N PRO A 8 7.13 -6.46 -57.91
CA PRO A 8 7.89 -6.99 -59.03
C PRO A 8 7.06 -8.00 -59.84
N ASP A 9 7.14 -7.95 -61.16
CA ASP A 9 6.52 -8.95 -62.05
C ASP A 9 7.38 -10.23 -62.18
N ASP A 10 8.60 -10.22 -61.65
CA ASP A 10 9.50 -11.37 -61.63
C ASP A 10 9.18 -12.33 -60.47
N VAL A 11 9.02 -13.61 -60.81
CA VAL A 11 8.65 -14.67 -59.86
C VAL A 11 9.73 -14.88 -58.81
N GLU A 12 11.01 -14.77 -59.19
CA GLU A 12 12.11 -14.92 -58.24
C GLU A 12 12.19 -13.73 -57.27
N ALA A 13 11.98 -12.51 -57.77
CA ALA A 13 11.87 -11.32 -56.91
C ALA A 13 10.72 -11.42 -55.90
N LEU A 14 9.55 -11.94 -56.28
CA LEU A 14 8.42 -12.17 -55.37
C LEU A 14 8.72 -13.23 -54.30
N LYS A 15 9.39 -14.34 -54.67
CA LYS A 15 9.82 -15.37 -53.73
C LYS A 15 10.80 -14.81 -52.69
N ALA A 16 11.74 -13.96 -53.11
CA ALA A 16 12.68 -13.31 -52.19
C ALA A 16 11.96 -12.43 -51.16
N MET A 17 10.97 -11.63 -51.60
CA MET A 17 10.16 -10.82 -50.69
C MET A 17 9.33 -11.66 -49.72
N LEU A 18 8.80 -12.81 -50.16
CA LEU A 18 8.07 -13.74 -49.29
C LEU A 18 8.98 -14.32 -48.21
N LEU A 19 10.18 -14.79 -48.58
CA LEU A 19 11.16 -15.30 -47.63
C LEU A 19 11.55 -14.22 -46.60
N GLU A 20 11.72 -12.97 -47.03
CA GLU A 20 11.99 -11.86 -46.12
C GLU A 20 10.81 -11.60 -45.16
N ARG A 21 9.58 -11.63 -45.67
CA ARG A 21 8.38 -11.49 -44.82
C ARG A 21 8.22 -12.65 -43.86
N ASP A 22 8.46 -13.88 -44.28
CA ASP A 22 8.36 -15.07 -43.42
C ASP A 22 9.40 -14.99 -42.30
N ALA A 23 10.62 -14.57 -42.61
CA ALA A 23 11.66 -14.30 -41.61
C ALA A 23 11.24 -13.18 -40.63
N ARG A 24 10.64 -12.10 -41.15
CA ARG A 24 10.10 -11.01 -40.31
C ARG A 24 8.97 -11.50 -39.40
N ILE A 25 8.04 -12.31 -39.93
CA ILE A 25 6.92 -12.86 -39.17
C ILE A 25 7.44 -13.77 -38.07
N GLY A 26 8.35 -14.70 -38.37
CA GLY A 26 8.96 -15.56 -37.36
C GLY A 26 9.64 -14.76 -36.24
N HIS A 27 10.39 -13.71 -36.58
CA HIS A 27 10.99 -12.83 -35.57
C HIS A 27 9.94 -12.12 -34.69
N LEU A 28 8.85 -11.64 -35.27
CA LEU A 28 7.77 -11.00 -34.51
C LEU A 28 7.03 -12.01 -33.62
N GLU A 29 6.84 -13.23 -34.09
CA GLU A 29 6.24 -14.32 -33.30
C GLU A 29 7.10 -14.64 -32.07
N ASP A 30 8.42 -14.75 -32.24
CA ASP A 30 9.37 -14.95 -31.13
C ASP A 30 9.29 -13.82 -30.09
N VAL A 31 9.23 -12.58 -30.56
CA VAL A 31 9.10 -11.39 -29.69
C VAL A 31 7.77 -11.42 -28.93
N VAL A 32 6.67 -11.70 -29.62
CA VAL A 32 5.34 -11.80 -28.99
C VAL A 32 5.31 -12.91 -27.94
N GLU A 33 5.90 -14.07 -28.23
CA GLU A 33 5.96 -15.18 -27.28
C GLU A 33 6.81 -14.83 -26.05
N SER A 34 7.95 -14.16 -26.25
CA SER A 34 8.77 -13.65 -25.15
C SER A 34 8.00 -12.66 -24.26
N HIS A 35 7.27 -11.71 -24.86
CA HIS A 35 6.44 -10.76 -24.10
C HIS A 35 5.28 -11.44 -23.38
N LYS A 36 4.62 -12.44 -23.99
CA LYS A 36 3.57 -13.22 -23.33
C LYS A 36 4.10 -13.96 -22.12
N ALA A 37 5.28 -14.58 -22.23
CA ALA A 37 5.91 -15.25 -21.10
C ALA A 37 6.22 -14.27 -19.96
N ALA A 38 6.80 -13.11 -20.27
CA ALA A 38 7.06 -12.06 -19.28
C ALA A 38 5.77 -11.58 -18.59
N ASN A 39 4.71 -11.31 -19.36
CA ASN A 39 3.40 -10.92 -18.82
C ASN A 39 2.78 -12.01 -17.95
N ALA A 40 2.91 -13.29 -18.32
CA ALA A 40 2.42 -14.40 -17.51
C ALA A 40 3.15 -14.46 -16.15
N THR A 41 4.47 -14.24 -16.13
CA THR A 41 5.24 -14.20 -14.88
C THR A 41 4.85 -13.02 -13.99
N ALA A 42 4.65 -11.82 -14.57
CA ALA A 42 4.20 -10.64 -13.82
C ALA A 42 2.83 -10.86 -13.19
N LYS A 43 1.86 -11.41 -13.94
CA LYS A 43 0.53 -11.76 -13.44
C LYS A 43 0.58 -12.74 -12.27
N ALA A 44 1.42 -13.76 -12.36
CA ALA A 44 1.58 -14.73 -11.30
C ALA A 44 2.11 -14.09 -10.00
N GLU A 45 3.06 -13.15 -10.12
CA GLU A 45 3.59 -12.40 -8.97
C GLU A 45 2.53 -11.48 -8.35
N ILE A 46 1.74 -10.77 -9.18
CA ILE A 46 0.63 -9.93 -8.72
C ILE A 46 -0.38 -10.76 -7.91
N GLU A 47 -0.81 -11.91 -8.43
CA GLU A 47 -1.72 -12.82 -7.72
C GLU A 47 -1.10 -13.35 -6.42
N HIS A 48 0.19 -13.67 -6.44
CA HIS A 48 0.92 -14.10 -5.24
C HIS A 48 0.91 -13.01 -4.16
N LEU A 49 1.26 -11.77 -4.51
CA LEU A 49 1.27 -10.63 -3.59
C LEU A 49 -0.13 -10.35 -3.02
N LYS A 50 -1.18 -10.38 -3.86
CA LYS A 50 -2.57 -10.22 -3.43
C LYS A 50 -2.97 -11.26 -2.38
N LEU A 51 -2.64 -12.53 -2.62
CA LEU A 51 -2.90 -13.61 -1.67
C LEU A 51 -2.14 -13.43 -0.36
N LEU A 52 -0.87 -13.01 -0.44
CA LEU A 52 -0.03 -12.78 0.74
C LEU A 52 -0.59 -11.63 1.59
N ILE A 53 -0.92 -10.49 0.98
CA ILE A 53 -1.54 -9.34 1.65
C ILE A 53 -2.85 -9.77 2.33
N ALA A 54 -3.73 -10.49 1.61
CA ALA A 54 -4.97 -10.99 2.18
C ALA A 54 -4.75 -11.91 3.39
N LYS A 55 -3.70 -12.76 3.35
CA LYS A 55 -3.31 -13.62 4.46
C LYS A 55 -2.82 -12.79 5.66
N LEU A 56 -1.94 -11.82 5.46
CA LEU A 56 -1.42 -10.98 6.53
C LEU A 56 -2.51 -10.14 7.19
N ARG A 57 -3.43 -9.57 6.40
CA ARG A 57 -4.61 -8.84 6.90
C ARG A 57 -5.50 -9.71 7.80
N ARG A 58 -5.68 -11.00 7.48
CA ARG A 58 -6.40 -11.95 8.35
C ARG A 58 -5.66 -12.27 9.66
N MET A 59 -4.36 -12.05 9.70
CA MET A 59 -3.51 -12.31 10.87
C MET A 59 -3.28 -11.06 11.73
N GLN A 60 -3.86 -9.92 11.38
CA GLN A 60 -3.59 -8.58 11.93
C GLN A 60 -4.14 -8.34 13.36
N PHE A 61 -4.34 -9.38 14.16
CA PHE A 61 -4.90 -9.24 15.50
C PHE A 61 -3.81 -9.19 16.59
N GLY A 62 -3.96 -8.26 17.54
CA GLY A 62 -3.14 -8.17 18.75
C GLY A 62 -1.92 -7.25 18.62
N ARG A 63 -1.01 -7.34 19.61
CA ARG A 63 0.17 -6.45 19.76
C ARG A 63 1.19 -6.52 18.62
N SER A 64 1.12 -7.54 17.75
CA SER A 64 1.98 -7.68 16.57
C SER A 64 1.40 -7.03 15.31
N SER A 65 0.20 -6.45 15.37
CA SER A 65 -0.48 -5.79 14.23
C SER A 65 0.36 -4.70 13.60
N GLU A 66 0.93 -3.76 14.38
CA GLU A 66 1.72 -2.65 13.84
C GLU A 66 2.90 -3.09 12.95
N LYS A 67 3.50 -4.27 13.21
CA LYS A 67 4.56 -4.82 12.36
C LYS A 67 4.02 -5.42 11.06
N LEU A 68 2.87 -6.09 11.15
CA LEU A 68 2.17 -6.63 9.99
C LEU A 68 1.66 -5.50 9.09
N ASP A 69 1.21 -4.38 9.68
CA ASP A 69 0.73 -3.20 8.95
C ASP A 69 1.82 -2.64 8.05
N ARG A 70 3.02 -2.42 8.62
CA ARG A 70 4.18 -1.95 7.85
C ARG A 70 4.58 -2.94 6.73
N GLN A 71 4.45 -4.24 6.98
CA GLN A 71 4.73 -5.25 5.94
C GLN A 71 3.67 -5.24 4.84
N ILE A 72 2.40 -5.07 5.20
CA ILE A 72 1.29 -4.96 4.25
C ILE A 72 1.49 -3.72 3.37
N GLU A 73 1.79 -2.56 3.96
CA GLU A 73 2.08 -1.32 3.22
C GLU A 73 3.21 -1.48 2.20
N GLN A 74 4.30 -2.17 2.57
CA GLN A 74 5.42 -2.45 1.66
C GLN A 74 5.03 -3.36 0.50
N LEU A 75 4.22 -4.39 0.76
CA LEU A 75 3.75 -5.31 -0.28
C LEU A 75 2.73 -4.65 -1.20
N GLU A 76 1.89 -3.76 -0.67
CA GLU A 76 0.93 -2.96 -1.43
C GLU A 76 1.65 -2.00 -2.37
N LEU A 77 2.67 -1.29 -1.90
CA LEU A 77 3.49 -0.42 -2.76
C LEU A 77 4.11 -1.20 -3.91
N ARG A 78 4.68 -2.38 -3.63
CA ARG A 78 5.27 -3.24 -4.68
C ARG A 78 4.21 -3.78 -5.65
N LEU A 79 3.01 -4.07 -5.17
CA LEU A 79 1.90 -4.49 -6.01
C LEU A 79 1.46 -3.36 -6.94
N GLU A 80 1.35 -2.13 -6.43
CA GLU A 80 1.01 -0.95 -7.22
C GLU A 80 2.04 -0.68 -8.33
N GLU A 81 3.33 -0.83 -8.05
CA GLU A 81 4.40 -0.72 -9.06
C GLU A 81 4.20 -1.73 -10.20
N LEU A 82 3.96 -3.01 -9.87
CA LEU A 82 3.76 -4.06 -10.88
C LEU A 82 2.46 -3.89 -11.67
N GLU A 83 1.36 -3.45 -11.02
CA GLU A 83 0.09 -3.20 -11.69
C GLU A 83 0.13 -1.95 -12.59
N ALA A 84 0.92 -0.93 -12.23
CA ALA A 84 1.16 0.23 -13.07
C ALA A 84 1.91 -0.14 -14.36
N ASP A 85 2.88 -1.06 -14.26
CA ASP A 85 3.60 -1.58 -15.42
C ASP A 85 2.71 -2.41 -16.36
N GLU A 86 1.72 -3.15 -15.83
CA GLU A 86 0.70 -3.84 -16.65
C GLU A 86 -0.28 -2.86 -17.34
N GLY A 87 -0.62 -1.77 -16.65
CA GLY A 87 -1.62 -0.79 -17.08
C GLY A 87 -1.08 0.33 -17.98
N ALA A 88 0.23 0.36 -18.26
CA ALA A 88 0.91 1.38 -19.05
C ALA A 88 0.57 1.31 -20.55
N ALA A 89 -0.71 1.38 -20.91
CA ALA A 89 -1.07 2.12 -22.11
C ALA A 89 -0.70 3.59 -21.85
N PRO A 90 -0.07 4.32 -22.81
CA PRO A 90 0.22 5.73 -22.63
C PRO A 90 -1.09 6.52 -22.55
N ILE A 91 -1.68 6.60 -21.36
CA ILE A 91 -2.71 7.59 -21.07
C ILE A 91 -1.91 8.88 -20.88
N GLU A 92 -1.80 9.66 -21.94
CA GLU A 92 -1.35 11.04 -21.85
C GLU A 92 -2.36 11.79 -20.99
N ILE A 93 -2.19 11.75 -19.67
CA ILE A 93 -2.92 12.60 -18.76
C ILE A 93 -2.30 13.99 -18.97
N PRO A 94 -3.03 14.96 -19.55
CA PRO A 94 -2.50 16.31 -19.67
C PRO A 94 -2.17 16.80 -18.27
N LYS A 95 -0.88 17.08 -18.04
CA LYS A 95 -0.38 17.67 -16.80
C LYS A 95 -0.97 19.06 -16.68
N THR A 96 -2.19 19.15 -16.18
CA THR A 96 -2.74 20.40 -15.71
C THR A 96 -1.94 20.79 -14.46
N PRO A 97 -1.33 21.98 -14.42
CA PRO A 97 -0.69 22.44 -13.20
C PRO A 97 -1.79 22.59 -12.13
N ARG A 98 -1.83 21.64 -11.19
CA ARG A 98 -2.61 21.79 -9.96
C ARG A 98 -2.00 22.92 -9.16
N THR A 99 -2.51 24.12 -9.35
CA THR A 99 -2.32 25.21 -8.40
C THR A 99 -3.06 24.80 -7.13
N ALA A 100 -2.31 24.61 -6.04
CA ALA A 100 -2.94 24.46 -4.73
C ALA A 100 -3.78 25.73 -4.49
N PRO A 101 -5.07 25.62 -4.13
CA PRO A 101 -5.85 26.80 -3.79
C PRO A 101 -5.20 27.47 -2.57
N GLU A 102 -4.71 28.69 -2.78
CA GLU A 102 -4.18 29.53 -1.73
C GLU A 102 -5.28 29.72 -0.68
N GLN A 103 -5.07 29.16 0.52
CA GLN A 103 -6.04 29.28 1.61
C GLN A 103 -6.12 30.75 2.02
N ALA A 104 -7.18 31.44 1.59
CA ALA A 104 -7.45 32.79 2.04
C ALA A 104 -7.49 32.81 3.58
N PRO A 105 -6.76 33.73 4.25
CA PRO A 105 -6.77 33.82 5.70
C PRO A 105 -8.20 34.09 6.18
N ARG A 106 -8.70 33.22 7.07
CA ARG A 106 -10.04 33.36 7.65
C ARG A 106 -10.13 34.70 8.39
N LYS A 107 -10.98 35.61 7.90
CA LYS A 107 -11.26 36.87 8.61
C LYS A 107 -11.97 36.54 9.93
N PRO A 108 -11.57 37.13 11.06
CA PRO A 108 -12.28 36.95 12.32
C PRO A 108 -13.71 37.49 12.22
N LEU A 109 -14.60 36.91 13.01
CA LEU A 109 -16.02 37.26 13.00
C LEU A 109 -16.21 38.73 13.48
N PRO A 110 -17.05 39.53 12.81
CA PRO A 110 -17.20 40.96 13.11
C PRO A 110 -17.56 41.29 14.57
N GLU A 111 -17.06 42.41 15.08
CA GLU A 111 -17.23 42.83 16.48
C GLU A 111 -18.66 43.30 16.84
N HIS A 112 -19.46 43.67 15.85
CA HIS A 112 -20.82 44.17 16.05
C HIS A 112 -21.87 43.05 16.22
N LEU A 113 -21.48 41.79 16.06
CA LEU A 113 -22.36 40.67 16.35
C LEU A 113 -22.36 40.40 17.87
N PRO A 114 -23.53 40.26 18.51
CA PRO A 114 -23.59 39.85 19.90
C PRO A 114 -22.94 38.47 20.06
N ARG A 115 -21.96 38.37 20.96
CA ARG A 115 -21.23 37.14 21.27
C ARG A 115 -21.78 36.52 22.54
N GLU A 116 -22.21 35.27 22.47
CA GLU A 116 -22.54 34.45 23.64
C GLU A 116 -21.42 33.43 23.85
N ILE A 117 -20.76 33.47 25.01
CA ILE A 117 -19.70 32.53 25.38
C ILE A 117 -20.29 31.52 26.37
N LEU A 118 -20.50 30.29 25.92
CA LEU A 118 -20.91 29.17 26.77
C LEU A 118 -19.67 28.35 27.16
N THR A 119 -19.25 28.46 28.41
CA THR A 119 -18.16 27.63 28.97
C THR A 119 -18.77 26.44 29.70
N TYR A 120 -18.54 25.24 29.16
CA TYR A 120 -18.94 23.99 29.80
C TYR A 120 -17.82 23.48 30.69
N TRP A 121 -18.13 23.21 31.96
CA TRP A 121 -17.24 22.51 32.88
C TRP A 121 -17.73 21.07 33.05
N PRO A 122 -16.83 20.08 33.21
CA PRO A 122 -17.23 18.76 33.64
C PRO A 122 -17.82 18.84 35.06
N GLU A 123 -18.89 18.08 35.32
CA GLU A 123 -19.58 18.07 36.62
C GLU A 123 -18.65 17.71 37.79
N SER A 124 -17.57 16.97 37.52
CA SER A 124 -16.60 16.54 38.53
C SER A 124 -15.61 17.62 38.96
N GLY A 125 -15.52 18.78 38.26
CA GLY A 125 -14.54 19.83 38.60
C GLY A 125 -13.07 19.39 38.56
N GLU A 126 -12.80 18.16 38.12
CA GLU A 126 -11.48 17.57 38.11
C GLU A 126 -10.75 18.00 36.85
N THR A 127 -9.69 18.79 37.03
CA THR A 127 -8.70 19.01 35.98
C THR A 127 -7.94 17.70 35.73
N CYS A 128 -7.45 17.49 34.50
CA CYS A 128 -6.66 16.30 34.13
C CYS A 128 -5.46 16.00 35.07
N ALA A 129 -5.06 16.95 35.93
CA ALA A 129 -4.06 16.76 36.97
C ALA A 129 -4.49 15.78 38.08
N ALA A 130 -5.78 15.60 38.35
CA ALA A 130 -6.26 14.68 39.40
C ALA A 130 -5.96 13.20 39.09
N TYR A 131 -5.90 12.82 37.81
CA TYR A 131 -5.55 11.44 37.42
C TYR A 131 -4.07 11.09 37.69
N LEU A 132 -3.17 12.08 37.75
CA LEU A 132 -1.75 11.86 38.02
C LEU A 132 -1.46 11.59 39.50
N THR A 133 -2.35 12.01 40.42
CA THR A 133 -2.21 11.75 41.87
C THR A 133 -2.76 10.38 42.29
N VAL A 134 -3.52 9.71 41.43
CA VAL A 134 -4.10 8.38 41.72
C VAL A 134 -3.15 7.24 41.30
N LEU A 135 -2.18 7.51 40.43
CA LEU A 135 -1.23 6.50 39.99
C LEU A 135 -0.13 6.32 41.05
N PRO A 136 0.04 5.13 41.63
CA PRO A 136 1.09 4.91 42.61
C PRO A 136 2.48 4.97 41.93
N PRO A 137 3.55 5.34 42.66
CA PRO A 137 4.88 5.52 42.07
C PRO A 137 5.36 4.30 41.28
N ARG A 138 6.11 4.52 40.20
CA ARG A 138 6.60 3.45 39.28
C ARG A 138 7.24 2.28 40.01
N GLU A 139 7.99 2.54 41.08
CA GLU A 139 8.66 1.54 41.91
C GLU A 139 7.66 0.57 42.57
N THR A 140 6.52 1.08 43.04
CA THR A 140 5.47 0.25 43.65
C THR A 140 4.80 -0.67 42.62
N LEU A 141 4.62 -0.19 41.39
CA LEU A 141 4.09 -0.98 40.29
C LEU A 141 5.09 -2.07 39.87
N GLN A 142 6.38 -1.73 39.82
CA GLN A 142 7.46 -2.70 39.56
C GLN A 142 7.55 -3.77 40.65
N ALA A 143 7.42 -3.41 41.92
CA ALA A 143 7.42 -4.36 43.03
C ALA A 143 6.22 -5.33 42.96
N LYS A 144 5.02 -4.82 42.68
CA LYS A 144 3.82 -5.66 42.50
C LYS A 144 3.98 -6.64 41.33
N LEU A 145 4.59 -6.20 40.23
CA LEU A 145 4.87 -7.08 39.10
C LEU A 145 5.85 -8.20 39.49
N HIS A 146 6.97 -7.88 40.14
CA HIS A 146 7.93 -8.89 40.61
C HIS A 146 7.30 -9.89 41.58
N GLN A 147 6.46 -9.41 42.50
CA GLN A 147 5.75 -10.27 43.45
C GLN A 147 4.78 -11.21 42.74
N SER A 148 4.03 -10.73 41.74
CA SER A 148 3.13 -11.56 40.94
C SER A 148 3.88 -12.64 40.14
N ILE A 149 5.05 -12.31 39.57
CA ILE A 149 5.91 -13.24 38.85
C ILE A 149 6.47 -14.31 39.80
N ALA A 150 6.95 -13.90 40.98
CA ALA A 150 7.44 -14.83 41.99
C ALA A 150 6.35 -15.78 42.49
N ALA A 151 5.14 -15.26 42.75
CA ALA A 151 4.00 -16.07 43.16
C ALA A 151 3.56 -17.05 42.06
N ALA A 152 3.57 -16.63 40.79
CA ALA A 152 3.26 -17.51 39.67
C ALA A 152 4.30 -18.63 39.49
N ARG A 153 5.59 -18.31 39.66
CA ARG A 153 6.68 -19.31 39.63
C ARG A 153 6.54 -20.31 40.76
N ALA A 154 6.33 -19.86 41.99
CA ALA A 154 6.13 -20.73 43.14
C ALA A 154 4.96 -21.71 42.96
N ARG A 155 3.82 -21.25 42.41
CA ARG A 155 2.68 -22.14 42.09
C ARG A 155 3.05 -23.20 41.05
N LEU A 156 3.88 -22.85 40.07
CA LEU A 156 4.30 -23.77 39.02
C LEU A 156 5.28 -24.83 39.56
N ASP A 157 6.12 -24.44 40.51
CA ASP A 157 7.05 -25.34 41.19
C ASP A 157 6.30 -26.29 42.14
N ASP A 158 5.27 -25.80 42.85
CA ASP A 158 4.39 -26.59 43.73
C ASP A 158 3.51 -27.60 42.96
N GLN A 159 3.22 -27.33 41.68
CA GLN A 159 2.54 -28.28 40.77
C GLN A 159 3.49 -29.32 40.14
N ARG A 160 4.79 -29.22 40.41
CA ARG A 160 5.83 -30.06 39.80
C ARG A 160 6.41 -31.11 40.75
N GLU A 161 6.06 -31.08 42.03
CA GLU A 161 6.38 -32.16 42.96
C GLU A 161 5.22 -33.17 43.02
N PRO A 162 5.50 -34.50 42.96
CA PRO A 162 4.49 -35.55 42.89
C PRO A 162 3.78 -35.85 44.22
#